data_AF-A0A968X6W7-F1
#
_entry.id   AF-A0A968X6W7-F1
#
_cell.length_a   1.000
_cell.length_b   1.000
_cell.length_c   1.000
_cell.angle_alpha   90.00
_cell.angle_beta   90.00
_cell.angle_gamma   90.00
#
_symmetry.space_group_name_H-M   'P 1'
#
loop_
_entity.id
_entity.type
_entity.pdbx_description
1 polymer ?
#
loop_
_entity_poly.entity_id
_entity_poly.type
_entity_poly.pdbx_seq_one_letter_code
_entity_poly.pdbx_strand_id
1 'polypeptide(L)' 'MQASTATSELRIKVPEKIRLALEAYAVERNYSIEFVVEMALSQFLDADGVTFEDCDPVLNPGKLREQVEILQYQLTKK' A
#
# COMPACT_ATOMS: atom_id res chain seq x y z
N MET A 1 -9.61 -4.38 -36.97
CA MET A 1 -9.37 -4.54 -35.52
C MET A 1 -10.48 -3.81 -34.81
N GLN A 2 -11.47 -4.51 -34.28
CA GLN A 2 -12.57 -3.87 -33.53
C GLN A 2 -12.02 -3.48 -32.14
N ALA A 3 -12.01 -2.19 -31.83
CA ALA A 3 -11.75 -1.72 -30.49
C ALA A 3 -12.93 -2.16 -29.61
N SER A 4 -12.68 -3.06 -28.66
CA SER A 4 -13.66 -3.45 -27.65
C SER A 4 -14.03 -2.22 -26.83
N THR A 5 -15.23 -1.68 -27.02
CA THR A 5 -15.84 -0.67 -26.15
C THR A 5 -16.46 -1.34 -24.92
N ALA A 6 -15.76 -2.27 -24.29
CA ALA A 6 -16.12 -2.70 -22.96
C ALA A 6 -15.63 -1.62 -22.00
N THR A 7 -16.46 -0.61 -21.75
CA THR A 7 -16.34 0.18 -20.52
C THR A 7 -16.55 -0.81 -19.38
N SER A 8 -15.47 -1.35 -18.84
CA SER A 8 -15.52 -2.22 -17.67
C SER A 8 -15.92 -1.36 -16.46
N GLU A 9 -17.22 -1.25 -16.22
CA GLU A 9 -17.75 -0.63 -15.00
C GLU A 9 -17.25 -1.45 -13.81
N LEU A 10 -16.32 -0.88 -13.03
CA LEU A 10 -15.82 -1.50 -11.82
C LEU A 10 -16.90 -1.42 -10.72
N ARG A 11 -17.68 -2.50 -10.56
CA ARG A 11 -18.76 -2.58 -9.56
C ARG A 11 -18.25 -3.19 -8.27
N ILE A 12 -17.97 -2.34 -7.28
CA ILE A 12 -17.42 -2.77 -6.00
C ILE A 12 -18.46 -2.57 -4.90
N LYS A 13 -18.66 -3.61 -4.09
CA LYS A 13 -19.43 -3.51 -2.84
C LYS A 13 -18.44 -3.51 -1.68
N VAL A 14 -18.32 -2.37 -1.02
CA VAL A 14 -17.53 -2.19 0.21
C VAL A 14 -18.44 -1.77 1.36
N PRO A 15 -18.05 -2.04 2.62
CA PRO A 15 -18.71 -1.45 3.79
C PRO A 15 -18.81 0.07 3.68
N GLU A 16 -19.90 0.63 4.19
CA GLU A 16 -20.20 2.06 4.06
C GLU A 16 -19.08 2.96 4.60
N LYS A 17 -18.46 2.56 5.72
CA LYS A 17 -17.31 3.28 6.30
C LYS A 17 -16.13 3.40 5.32
N ILE A 18 -15.88 2.37 4.52
CA ILE A 18 -14.79 2.36 3.52
C ILE A 18 -15.19 3.21 2.31
N ARG A 19 -16.44 3.12 1.86
CA ARG A 19 -16.97 3.95 0.77
C ARG A 19 -16.79 5.44 1.07
N LEU A 20 -17.22 5.89 2.25
CA LEU A 20 -17.10 7.28 2.69
C LEU A 20 -15.64 7.75 2.73
N ALA A 21 -14.71 6.88 3.16
CA ALA A 21 -13.28 7.20 3.19
C ALA A 21 -12.70 7.36 1.77
N LEU A 22 -13.08 6.49 0.84
CA LEU A 22 -12.66 6.57 -0.57
C LEU A 22 -13.22 7.85 -1.23
N GLU A 23 -14.50 8.15 -1.02
CA GLU A 23 -15.14 9.36 -1.53
C GLU A 23 -14.48 10.64 -0.96
N ALA A 24 -14.22 10.68 0.35
CA ALA A 24 -13.56 11.82 0.98
C ALA A 24 -12.16 12.06 0.41
N TYR A 25 -11.37 11.01 0.24
CA TYR A 25 -10.03 11.10 -0.36
C TYR A 25 -10.09 11.55 -1.82
N ALA A 26 -11.04 11.02 -2.60
CA ALA A 26 -11.25 11.41 -3.99
C ALA A 26 -11.58 12.90 -4.11
N VAL A 27 -12.47 13.42 -3.26
CA VAL A 27 -12.84 14.84 -3.21
C VAL A 27 -11.64 15.70 -2.82
N GLU A 28 -10.90 15.33 -1.77
CA GLU A 28 -9.72 16.08 -1.31
C GLU A 28 -8.66 16.22 -2.40
N ARG A 29 -8.45 15.16 -3.20
CA ARG A 29 -7.44 15.11 -4.26
C ARG A 29 -7.96 15.51 -5.64
N ASN A 30 -9.25 15.81 -5.77
CA ASN A 30 -9.93 16.05 -7.04
C ASN A 30 -9.73 14.89 -8.05
N TYR A 31 -9.87 13.66 -7.56
CA TYR A 31 -9.80 12.43 -8.35
C TYR A 31 -11.17 11.80 -8.51
N SER A 32 -11.34 10.95 -9.53
CA SER A 32 -12.50 10.07 -9.61
C SER A 32 -12.37 8.93 -8.59
N ILE A 33 -13.50 8.42 -8.10
CA ILE A 33 -13.49 7.30 -7.16
C ILE A 33 -12.91 6.04 -7.80
N GLU A 34 -13.14 5.85 -9.10
CA GLU A 34 -12.59 4.75 -9.89
C GLU A 34 -11.06 4.80 -9.89
N PHE A 35 -10.48 5.99 -10.11
CA PHE A 35 -9.02 6.15 -10.13
C PHE A 35 -8.39 5.89 -8.76
N VAL A 36 -9.05 6.32 -7.68
CA VAL A 36 -8.59 6.01 -6.32
C VAL A 36 -8.55 4.51 -6.06
N VAL A 37 -9.57 3.78 -6.53
CA VAL A 37 -9.59 2.32 -6.36
C VAL A 37 -8.57 1.63 -7.28
N GLU A 38 -8.45 2.06 -8.54
CA GLU A 38 -7.42 1.54 -9.45
C GLU A 38 -6.02 1.72 -8.88
N MET A 39 -5.73 2.87 -8.29
CA MET A 39 -4.44 3.14 -7.64
C MET A 39 -4.22 2.26 -6.39
N ALA A 40 -5.27 2.02 -5.60
CA ALA A 40 -5.16 1.11 -4.45
C ALA A 40 -4.91 -0.33 -4.89
N LEU A 41 -5.57 -0.78 -5.96
CA LEU A 41 -5.39 -2.12 -6.52
C LEU A 41 -4.04 -2.27 -7.23
N SER A 42 -3.56 -1.24 -7.93
CA SER A 42 -2.27 -1.29 -8.61
C SER A 42 -1.12 -1.45 -7.62
N GLN A 43 -1.18 -0.75 -6.48
CA GLN A 43 -0.21 -0.91 -5.39
C GLN A 43 -0.25 -2.32 -4.80
N PHE A 44 -1.43 -2.93 -4.67
CA PHE A 44 -1.56 -4.30 -4.18
C PHE A 44 -1.04 -5.35 -5.18
N LEU A 45 -1.24 -5.11 -6.48
CA LEU A 45 -0.80 -6.02 -7.54
C LEU A 45 0.67 -5.81 -7.95
N ASP A 46 1.29 -4.74 -7.49
CA ASP A 46 2.71 -4.50 -7.70
C ASP A 46 3.53 -5.53 -6.94
N ALA A 47 4.29 -6.36 -7.67
CA ALA A 47 5.12 -7.41 -7.10
C ALA A 47 6.26 -6.85 -6.23
N ASP A 48 6.65 -5.59 -6.48
CA ASP A 48 7.62 -4.85 -5.68
C ASP A 48 6.92 -3.89 -4.69
N GLY A 49 5.59 -3.96 -4.58
CA GLY A 49 4.79 -3.14 -3.70
C GLY A 49 5.13 -3.37 -2.23
N VAL A 50 5.15 -2.30 -1.44
CA VAL A 50 5.33 -2.40 0.01
C VAL A 50 4.07 -2.98 0.63
N THR A 51 4.04 -4.31 0.79
CA THR A 51 2.97 -5.01 1.49
C THR A 51 3.31 -5.13 2.98
N PHE A 52 2.32 -5.52 3.78
CA PHE A 52 2.55 -5.82 5.20
C PHE A 52 3.09 -7.24 5.42
N GLU A 53 3.47 -7.98 4.38
CA GLU A 53 3.99 -9.35 4.51
C GLU A 53 5.29 -9.38 5.33
N ASP A 54 6.14 -8.37 5.17
CA ASP A 54 7.37 -8.18 5.96
C ASP A 54 7.17 -7.29 7.20
N CYS A 55 5.94 -6.82 7.44
CA CYS A 55 5.62 -6.06 8.63
C CYS A 55 5.48 -7.04 9.79
N ASP A 56 6.55 -7.23 10.57
CA ASP A 56 6.44 -7.80 11.90
C ASP A 56 6.08 -6.67 12.89
N PRO A 57 4.80 -6.54 13.29
CA PRO A 57 4.39 -5.51 14.24
C PRO A 57 5.01 -5.71 15.64
N VAL A 58 5.65 -6.85 15.89
CA VAL A 58 6.36 -7.18 17.14
C VAL A 58 7.82 -6.71 17.09
N LEU A 59 8.40 -6.53 15.90
CA LEU A 59 9.72 -5.96 15.71
C LEU A 59 9.65 -4.43 15.90
N ASN A 60 9.83 -4.00 17.14
CA ASN A 60 10.08 -2.60 17.44
C ASN A 60 11.28 -2.11 16.60
N PRO A 61 11.14 -1.05 15.77
CA PRO A 61 12.24 -0.50 14.97
C PRO A 61 13.51 -0.18 15.78
N GLY A 62 13.36 0.07 17.08
CA GLY A 62 14.47 0.26 18.03
C GLY A 62 15.34 -0.98 18.20
N LYS A 63 14.78 -2.20 18.17
CA LYS A 63 15.55 -3.45 18.32
C LYS A 63 16.45 -3.72 17.12
N LEU A 64 16.01 -3.40 15.91
CA LEU A 64 16.83 -3.58 14.71
C LEU A 64 18.00 -2.59 14.70
N ARG A 65 17.75 -1.33 15.09
CA ARG A 65 18.81 -0.31 15.24
C ARG A 65 19.85 -0.73 16.27
N GLU A 66 19.41 -1.21 17.43
CA GLU A 66 20.29 -1.70 18.49
C GLU A 66 21.16 -2.89 18.02
N GLN A 67 20.59 -3.86 17.30
CA GLN A 67 21.35 -5.00 16.76
C GLN A 67 22.41 -4.56 15.74
N VAL A 68 22.08 -3.59 14.87
CA VAL A 68 23.02 -3.04 13.89
C VAL A 68 24.20 -2.34 14.59
N GLU A 69 23.93 -1.53 15.61
CA GLU A 69 24.97 -0.87 16.40
C GLU A 69 25.90 -1.87 17.10
N ILE A 70 25.32 -2.92 17.72
CA ILE A 70 26.09 -4.00 18.37
C ILE A 70 26.99 -4.72 17.36
N LEU A 71 26.46 -5.08 16.20
CA LEU A 71 27.22 -5.77 15.15
C LEU A 71 28.37 -4.91 14.61
N GLN A 72 28.13 -3.62 14.38
CA GLN A 72 29.17 -2.68 13.93
C GLN A 72 30.29 -2.53 14.96
N TYR A 73 29.94 -2.46 16.25
CA TYR A 73 30.91 -2.41 17.34
C TYR A 73 31.79 -3.67 17.39
N GLN A 74 31.20 -4.85 17.20
CA GLN A 74 31.93 -6.11 17.19
C GLN A 74 32.88 -6.23 15.99
N LEU A 75 32.45 -5.78 14.81
CA LEU A 75 33.26 -5.77 13.60
C LEU A 75 34.44 -4.79 13.68
N THR A 76 34.25 -3.64 14.32
CA THR A 76 35.31 -2.63 14.48
C THR A 76 36.30 -2.94 15.61
N LYS A 77 35.97 -3.88 16.50
CA LYS A 77 36.85 -4.36 17.57
C LYS A 77 37.65 -5.64 17.25
N LYS A 78 37.49 -6.20 16.06
CA LYS A 78 38.30 -7.32 15.56
C LYS A 78 39.52 -6.80 14.78
#